data_AF-A0A443IQ16-F1
#
_entry.id   AF-A0A443IQ16-F1
#
_cell.length_a   1.000
_cell.length_b   1.000
_cell.length_c   1.000
_cell.angle_alpha   90.00
_cell.angle_beta   90.00
_cell.angle_gamma   90.00
#
_symmetry.space_group_name_H-M   'P 1'
#
loop_
_entity.id
_entity.type
_entity.pdbx_description
1 polymer ?
#
loop_
_entity_poly.entity_id
_entity_poly.type
_entity_poly.pdbx_seq_one_letter_code
_entity_poly.pdbx_strand_id
1 'polypeptide(L)'
;MFLTYGFLHAGLSHLVFNLLTLISLGRPLVEELGQGRFLLLYLVAQLGGGAGYALLATQPAPMVGASGALFGLAGALVWMRLREGLREMSPTEALRDIAWPVALLIGMNVVMYVALDGQLAWETHLGGFLAGAAAMAVLWRRPEAGAR
;
A
#
# COMPACT_ATOMS: atom_id res chain seq x y z
N MET A 1 8.74 0.97 16.48
CA MET A 1 9.70 0.58 15.42
C MET A 1 9.14 1.08 14.10
N PHE A 2 9.87 1.87 13.30
CA PHE A 2 9.30 2.47 12.08
C PHE A 2 9.62 1.73 10.78
N LEU A 3 10.64 0.86 10.77
CA LEU A 3 11.10 0.18 9.56
C LEU A 3 11.26 -1.33 9.79
N THR A 4 11.95 -1.70 10.87
CA THR A 4 12.38 -3.07 11.14
C THR A 4 11.24 -4.06 11.38
N TYR A 5 10.04 -3.58 11.74
CA TYR A 5 8.85 -4.43 11.91
C TYR A 5 8.46 -5.17 10.62
N GLY A 6 8.85 -4.63 9.45
CA GLY A 6 8.58 -5.21 8.14
C GLY A 6 9.30 -6.53 7.87
N PHE A 7 10.35 -6.83 8.62
CA PHE A 7 11.14 -8.05 8.44
C PHE A 7 10.67 -9.17 9.38
N LEU A 8 9.89 -8.86 10.41
CA LEU A 8 9.29 -9.85 11.31
C LEU A 8 8.01 -10.40 10.71
N HIS A 9 7.76 -11.70 10.86
CA HIS A 9 6.55 -12.35 10.37
C HIS A 9 6.00 -13.31 11.42
N ALA A 10 4.67 -13.39 11.53
CA ALA A 10 3.95 -14.20 12.53
C ALA A 10 3.90 -15.71 12.19
N GLY A 11 4.80 -16.18 11.33
CA GLY A 11 4.83 -17.56 10.83
C GLY A 11 5.07 -17.65 9.33
N LEU A 12 5.23 -18.88 8.84
CA LEU A 12 5.56 -19.16 7.44
C LEU A 12 4.44 -18.74 6.48
N SER A 13 3.19 -19.01 6.82
CA SER A 13 2.04 -18.61 5.99
C SER A 13 1.98 -17.09 5.81
N HIS A 14 2.14 -16.34 6.90
CA HIS A 14 2.17 -14.88 6.87
C HIS A 14 3.31 -14.36 5.97
N LEU A 15 4.52 -14.94 6.08
CA LEU A 15 5.63 -14.61 5.19
C LEU A 15 5.32 -14.89 3.72
N VAL A 16 4.83 -16.09 3.41
CA VAL A 16 4.50 -16.49 2.02
C VAL A 16 3.46 -15.56 1.41
N PHE A 17 2.39 -15.22 2.14
CA PHE A 17 1.37 -14.28 1.65
C PHE A 17 1.95 -12.88 1.39
N ASN A 18 2.84 -12.39 2.26
CA ASN A 18 3.52 -11.11 2.02
C ASN A 18 4.40 -11.16 0.78
N LEU A 19 5.15 -12.24 0.56
CA LEU A 19 6.02 -12.40 -0.61
C LEU A 19 5.22 -12.48 -1.92
N LEU A 20 4.15 -13.28 -1.94
CA LEU A 20 3.26 -13.37 -3.10
C LEU A 20 2.61 -12.02 -3.42
N THR A 21 2.15 -11.31 -2.39
CA THR A 21 1.58 -9.97 -2.54
C THR A 21 2.62 -8.95 -3.02
N LEU A 22 3.85 -9.02 -2.50
CA LEU A 22 4.97 -8.18 -2.93
C LEU A 22 5.30 -8.40 -4.41
N ILE A 23 5.34 -9.65 -4.86
CA ILE A 23 5.58 -9.97 -6.28
C ILE A 23 4.44 -9.44 -7.14
N SER A 24 3.19 -9.67 -6.73
CA SER A 24 1.99 -9.26 -7.47
C SER A 24 1.88 -7.74 -7.62
N LEU A 25 2.01 -6.98 -6.54
CA LEU A 25 1.92 -5.52 -6.56
C LEU A 25 3.22 -4.85 -7.03
N GLY A 26 4.36 -5.46 -6.71
CA GLY A 26 5.67 -4.88 -6.97
C GLY A 26 6.03 -4.91 -8.45
N ARG A 27 5.70 -5.99 -9.18
CA ARG A 27 6.03 -6.11 -10.60
C ARG A 27 5.53 -4.92 -11.46
N PRO A 28 4.24 -4.57 -11.48
CA PRO A 28 3.77 -3.44 -12.29
C PRO A 28 4.38 -2.10 -11.85
N LEU A 29 4.64 -1.92 -10.55
CA LEU A 29 5.27 -0.70 -10.03
C LEU A 29 6.76 -0.61 -10.41
N VAL A 30 7.48 -1.74 -10.47
CA VAL A 30 8.86 -1.78 -10.98
C VAL A 30 8.88 -1.52 -12.48
N GLU A 31 7.92 -2.03 -13.24
CA GLU A 31 7.79 -1.76 -14.69
C GLU A 31 7.53 -0.27 -14.96
N GLU A 32 6.71 0.39 -14.14
CA GLU A 32 6.41 1.83 -14.29
C GLU A 32 7.52 2.75 -13.74
N LEU A 33 8.13 2.42 -12.61
CA LEU A 33 9.06 3.31 -11.89
C LEU A 33 10.54 2.96 -12.07
N GLY A 34 10.85 1.73 -12.48
CA GLY A 34 12.18 1.14 -12.35
C GLY A 34 12.52 0.76 -10.90
N GLN A 35 13.57 -0.05 -10.73
CA GLN A 35 13.92 -0.65 -9.43
C GLN A 35 14.24 0.38 -8.33
N GLY A 36 15.00 1.43 -8.63
CA GLY A 36 15.43 2.41 -7.62
C GLY A 36 14.28 3.23 -7.04
N ARG A 37 13.35 3.69 -7.89
CA ARG A 37 12.16 4.44 -7.44
C ARG A 37 11.14 3.52 -6.77
N PHE A 38 11.02 2.26 -7.24
CA PHE A 38 10.24 1.26 -6.54
C PHE A 38 10.76 1.01 -5.11
N LEU A 39 12.07 0.86 -4.93
CA LEU A 39 12.66 0.69 -3.60
C LEU A 39 12.36 1.89 -2.70
N LEU A 40 12.51 3.12 -3.22
CA LEU A 40 12.17 4.33 -2.48
C LEU A 40 10.67 4.35 -2.09
N LEU A 41 9.79 4.02 -3.02
CA LEU A 41 8.35 3.90 -2.76
C LEU A 41 8.07 2.90 -1.63
N TYR A 42 8.66 1.70 -1.69
CA TYR A 42 8.51 0.66 -0.69
C TYR A 42 8.96 1.12 0.70
N LEU A 43 10.13 1.77 0.78
CA LEU A 43 10.68 2.27 2.05
C LEU A 43 9.83 3.39 2.65
N VAL A 44 9.37 4.34 1.83
CA VAL A 44 8.47 5.42 2.28
C VAL A 44 7.15 4.86 2.76
N ALA A 45 6.58 3.88 2.05
CA ALA A 45 5.37 3.19 2.47
C ALA A 45 5.55 2.47 3.82
N GLN A 46 6.66 1.75 4.01
CA GLN A 46 6.96 1.08 5.29
C GLN A 46 7.06 2.08 6.45
N LEU A 47 7.79 3.18 6.25
CA LEU A 47 7.91 4.25 7.24
C LEU A 47 6.55 4.90 7.55
N GLY A 48 5.75 5.11 6.50
CA GLY A 48 4.38 5.62 6.62
C GLY A 48 3.48 4.71 7.44
N GLY A 49 3.62 3.39 7.29
CA GLY A 49 2.92 2.42 8.15
C GLY A 49 3.31 2.56 9.61
N GLY A 50 4.61 2.62 9.90
CA GLY A 50 5.09 2.87 11.26
C GLY A 50 4.58 4.20 11.85
N ALA A 51 4.50 5.26 11.02
CA ALA A 51 3.97 6.56 11.41
C ALA A 51 2.46 6.52 11.67
N GLY A 52 1.69 5.85 10.81
CA GLY A 52 0.25 5.66 11.01
C GLY A 52 -0.05 4.97 12.32
N TYR A 53 0.67 3.88 12.63
CA TYR A 53 0.57 3.22 13.92
C TYR A 53 0.92 4.15 15.08
N ALA A 54 2.06 4.84 15.02
CA ALA A 54 2.49 5.74 16.10
C ALA A 54 1.51 6.88 16.40
N LEU A 55 0.73 7.32 15.39
CA LEU A 55 -0.21 8.44 15.53
C LEU A 55 -1.62 7.99 15.93
N LEU A 56 -2.05 6.78 15.54
CA LEU A 56 -3.45 6.37 15.62
C LEU A 56 -3.70 5.20 16.57
N ALA A 57 -2.68 4.39 16.89
CA ALA A 57 -2.88 3.20 17.71
C ALA A 57 -3.27 3.59 19.14
N THR A 58 -4.40 3.07 19.60
CA THR A 58 -4.93 3.29 20.96
C THR A 58 -4.76 2.07 21.86
N GLN A 59 -4.42 0.92 21.28
CA GLN A 59 -4.21 -0.35 21.98
C GLN A 59 -2.89 -0.98 21.53
N PRO A 60 -2.21 -1.73 22.41
CA PRO A 60 -0.93 -2.33 22.10
C PRO A 60 -1.09 -3.58 21.21
N ALA A 61 -1.31 -3.39 19.90
CA ALA A 61 -1.24 -4.46 18.91
C ALA A 61 0.13 -4.47 18.23
N PRO A 62 0.88 -5.59 18.19
CA PRO A 62 2.23 -5.59 17.65
C PRO A 62 2.24 -5.35 16.13
N MET A 63 3.07 -4.41 15.67
CA MET A 63 3.39 -4.30 14.25
C MET A 63 4.31 -5.45 13.84
N VAL A 64 3.81 -6.35 13.00
CA VAL A 64 4.58 -7.50 12.47
C VAL A 64 4.20 -7.69 11.01
N GLY A 65 5.19 -7.63 10.12
CA GLY A 65 5.02 -7.97 8.70
C GLY A 65 5.29 -6.83 7.74
N ALA A 66 5.61 -7.20 6.51
CA ALA A 66 5.81 -6.28 5.40
C ALA A 66 4.52 -5.58 4.92
N SER A 67 3.36 -5.99 5.44
CA SER A 67 2.04 -5.55 4.97
C SER A 67 1.86 -4.02 4.98
N GLY A 68 2.50 -3.29 5.89
CA GLY A 68 2.53 -1.82 5.85
C GLY A 68 3.01 -1.27 4.51
N ALA A 69 4.18 -1.72 4.03
CA ALA A 69 4.66 -1.38 2.70
C ALA A 69 3.73 -1.87 1.59
N LEU A 70 3.19 -3.09 1.71
CA LEU A 70 2.31 -3.67 0.68
C LEU A 70 1.00 -2.88 0.51
N PHE A 71 0.40 -2.42 1.61
CA PHE A 71 -0.72 -1.49 1.55
C PHE A 71 -0.32 -0.16 0.90
N GLY A 72 0.92 0.30 1.11
CA GLY A 72 1.44 1.45 0.37
C GLY A 72 1.64 1.21 -1.12
N LEU A 73 2.08 0.02 -1.54
CA LEU A 73 2.10 -0.36 -2.95
C LEU A 73 0.68 -0.35 -3.55
N ALA A 74 -0.31 -0.86 -2.80
CA ALA A 74 -1.70 -0.79 -3.21
C ALA A 74 -2.19 0.67 -3.31
N GLY A 75 -1.84 1.53 -2.35
CA GLY A 75 -2.14 2.97 -2.38
C GLY A 75 -1.51 3.68 -3.57
N ALA A 76 -0.27 3.32 -3.93
CA ALA A 76 0.40 3.82 -5.11
C ALA A 76 -0.36 3.45 -6.40
N LEU A 77 -0.76 2.19 -6.55
CA LEU A 77 -1.53 1.71 -7.70
C LEU A 77 -2.92 2.37 -7.78
N VAL A 78 -3.62 2.51 -6.64
CA VAL A 78 -4.92 3.19 -6.58
C VAL A 78 -4.78 4.66 -7.00
N TRP A 79 -3.77 5.36 -6.48
CA TRP A 79 -3.52 6.74 -6.86
C TRP A 79 -3.21 6.89 -8.35
N MET A 80 -2.35 6.01 -8.88
CA MET A 80 -1.98 5.96 -10.30
C MET A 80 -3.22 5.77 -11.18
N ARG A 81 -4.04 4.75 -10.88
CA ARG A 81 -5.24 4.41 -11.65
C ARG A 81 -6.31 5.49 -11.58
N LEU A 82 -6.50 6.11 -10.41
CA LEU A 82 -7.41 7.25 -10.25
C LEU A 82 -6.94 8.42 -11.11
N ARG A 83 -5.64 8.73 -11.11
CA ARG A 83 -5.09 9.88 -11.84
C ARG A 83 -5.03 9.66 -13.36
N GLU A 84 -4.92 8.42 -13.82
CA GLU A 84 -5.23 8.03 -15.21
C GLU A 84 -6.71 8.25 -15.53
N GLY A 85 -7.61 7.67 -14.73
CA GLY A 85 -9.04 7.76 -14.97
C GLY A 85 -9.53 9.20 -15.04
N LEU A 86 -9.07 10.07 -14.14
CA LEU A 86 -9.42 11.50 -14.16
C LEU A 86 -8.98 12.25 -15.42
N ARG A 87 -8.08 11.68 -16.25
CA ARG A 87 -7.68 12.23 -17.55
C ARG A 87 -8.50 11.67 -18.70
N GLU A 88 -8.95 10.43 -18.60
CA GLU A 88 -9.54 9.67 -19.71
C GLU A 88 -11.07 9.55 -19.62
N MET A 89 -11.64 9.70 -18.43
CA MET A 89 -13.07 9.46 -18.15
C MET A 89 -13.62 10.48 -17.15
N SER A 90 -14.92 10.42 -16.88
CA SER A 90 -15.54 11.30 -15.89
C SER A 90 -15.05 10.99 -14.46
N PRO A 91 -15.06 11.97 -13.54
CA PRO A 91 -14.65 11.73 -12.15
C PRO A 91 -15.41 10.58 -11.48
N THR A 92 -16.70 10.42 -11.78
CA THR A 92 -17.54 9.35 -11.24
C THR A 92 -17.09 7.97 -11.71
N GLU A 93 -16.70 7.83 -12.98
CA GLU A 93 -16.21 6.57 -13.53
C GLU A 93 -14.83 6.23 -12.96
N ALA A 94 -13.93 7.21 -12.88
CA ALA A 94 -12.59 7.03 -12.31
C ALA A 94 -12.66 6.58 -10.83
N LEU A 95 -13.59 7.14 -10.06
CA LEU A 95 -13.85 6.74 -8.67
C LEU A 95 -14.48 5.34 -8.59
N ARG A 96 -15.35 4.97 -9.53
CA ARG A 96 -15.95 3.63 -9.56
C ARG A 96 -14.89 2.56 -9.82
N ASP A 97 -13.93 2.81 -10.70
CA ASP A 97 -12.85 1.89 -11.04
C ASP A 97 -11.97 1.53 -9.84
N ILE A 98 -11.72 2.49 -8.94
CA ILE A 98 -10.91 2.26 -7.73
C ILE A 98 -11.75 1.87 -6.50
N ALA A 99 -13.07 2.06 -6.53
CA ALA A 99 -13.95 1.77 -5.40
C ALA A 99 -13.91 0.30 -4.98
N TRP A 100 -13.94 -0.63 -5.94
CA TRP A 100 -13.93 -2.06 -5.64
C TRP A 100 -12.61 -2.53 -5.00
N PRO A 101 -11.42 -2.22 -5.56
CA PRO A 101 -10.15 -2.50 -4.89
C PRO A 101 -10.06 -1.92 -3.47
N VAL A 102 -10.47 -0.66 -3.27
CA VAL A 102 -10.45 -0.02 -1.95
C VAL A 102 -11.41 -0.70 -0.98
N ALA A 103 -12.63 -1.05 -1.43
CA ALA A 103 -13.59 -1.79 -0.63
C ALA A 103 -13.07 -3.17 -0.21
N LEU A 104 -12.37 -3.88 -1.11
CA LEU A 104 -11.73 -5.16 -0.78
C LEU A 104 -10.64 -4.99 0.28
N LEU A 105 -9.81 -3.95 0.19
CA LEU A 105 -8.76 -3.68 1.19
C LEU A 105 -9.35 -3.34 2.57
N ILE A 106 -10.43 -2.55 2.59
CA ILE A 106 -11.16 -2.23 3.83
C ILE A 106 -11.80 -3.51 4.40
N GLY A 107 -12.51 -4.27 3.57
CA GLY A 107 -13.15 -5.51 3.96
C GLY A 107 -12.15 -6.53 4.51
N MET A 108 -10.99 -6.67 3.88
CA MET A 108 -9.89 -7.51 4.37
C MET A 108 -9.41 -7.06 5.75
N ASN A 109 -9.23 -5.75 5.99
CA ASN A 109 -8.86 -5.24 7.31
C ASN A 109 -9.90 -5.58 8.37
N VAL A 110 -11.18 -5.40 8.07
CA VAL A 110 -12.27 -5.71 9.01
C VAL A 110 -12.30 -7.20 9.32
N VAL A 111 -12.26 -8.06 8.30
CA VAL A 111 -12.26 -9.52 8.47
C VAL A 111 -11.05 -9.97 9.30
N MET A 112 -9.85 -9.48 8.98
CA MET A 112 -8.64 -9.84 9.70
C MET A 112 -8.61 -9.28 11.13
N TYR A 113 -9.15 -8.09 11.36
CA TYR A 113 -9.24 -7.51 12.70
C TYR A 113 -10.13 -8.37 13.61
N VAL A 114 -11.28 -8.83 13.10
CA VAL A 114 -12.17 -9.75 13.83
C VAL A 114 -11.50 -11.12 14.01
N ALA A 115 -10.90 -11.68 12.97
CA ALA A 115 -10.27 -13.01 13.01
C ALA A 115 -9.03 -13.08 13.93
N LEU A 116 -8.41 -11.94 14.22
CA LEU A 116 -7.24 -11.83 15.10
C LEU A 116 -7.59 -11.21 16.46
N ASP A 117 -8.86 -11.24 16.88
CA ASP A 117 -9.31 -10.74 18.19
C ASP A 117 -8.83 -9.29 18.48
N GLY A 118 -8.87 -8.44 17.45
CA GLY A 118 -8.44 -7.05 17.52
C GLY A 118 -6.93 -6.82 17.54
N GLN A 119 -6.10 -7.86 17.38
CA GLN A 119 -4.63 -7.77 17.35
C GLN A 119 -4.06 -7.35 15.99
N LEU A 120 -4.90 -6.88 15.07
CA LEU A 120 -4.45 -6.35 13.78
C LEU A 120 -4.09 -4.87 13.94
N ALA A 121 -2.82 -4.54 13.72
CA ALA A 121 -2.31 -3.17 13.66
C ALA A 121 -2.73 -2.45 12.35
N TRP A 122 -4.04 -2.30 12.12
CA TRP A 122 -4.65 -1.74 10.90
C TRP A 122 -4.21 -0.30 10.62
N GLU A 123 -3.82 0.45 11.65
CA GLU A 123 -3.27 1.80 11.55
C GLU A 123 -2.00 1.81 10.68
N THR A 124 -1.23 0.72 10.74
CA THR A 124 -0.05 0.48 9.91
C THR A 124 -0.43 0.35 8.44
N HIS A 125 -1.54 -0.31 8.14
CA HIS A 125 -2.04 -0.48 6.78
C HIS A 125 -2.53 0.86 6.21
N LEU A 126 -3.28 1.63 7.01
CA LEU A 126 -3.75 2.95 6.60
C LEU A 126 -2.58 3.91 6.36
N GLY A 127 -1.64 4.00 7.29
CA GLY A 127 -0.45 4.86 7.17
C GLY A 127 0.40 4.49 5.95
N GLY A 128 0.59 3.19 5.72
CA GLY A 128 1.30 2.69 4.54
C GLY A 128 0.61 3.07 3.24
N PHE A 129 -0.71 2.82 3.15
CA PHE A 129 -1.53 3.17 1.99
C PHE A 129 -1.42 4.65 1.61
N LEU A 130 -1.61 5.54 2.60
CA LEU A 130 -1.56 6.98 2.38
C LEU A 130 -0.16 7.46 1.98
N ALA A 131 0.88 6.97 2.66
CA ALA A 131 2.26 7.33 2.34
C ALA A 131 2.68 6.82 0.95
N GLY A 132 2.27 5.62 0.57
CA GLY A 132 2.54 5.05 -0.75
C GLY A 132 1.83 5.81 -1.87
N ALA A 133 0.56 6.20 -1.68
CA ALA A 133 -0.17 7.06 -2.60
C ALA A 133 0.53 8.43 -2.77
N ALA A 134 0.95 9.05 -1.66
CA ALA A 134 1.67 10.33 -1.69
C ALA A 134 3.04 10.21 -2.36
N ALA A 135 3.79 9.14 -2.08
CA ALA A 135 5.08 8.88 -2.72
C ALA A 135 4.91 8.67 -4.24
N MET A 136 3.91 7.90 -4.66
CA MET A 136 3.59 7.72 -6.07
C MET A 136 3.27 9.05 -6.76
N ALA A 137 2.57 9.95 -6.06
CA ALA A 137 2.27 11.29 -6.58
C ALA A 137 3.51 12.13 -6.93
N VAL A 138 4.62 11.89 -6.25
CA VAL A 138 5.90 12.58 -6.47
C VAL A 138 6.79 11.82 -7.46
N LEU A 139 6.81 10.49 -7.38
CA LEU A 139 7.72 9.63 -8.15
C LEU A 139 7.24 9.38 -9.57
N TRP A 140 5.93 9.43 -9.81
CA TRP A 140 5.37 9.14 -11.11
C TRP A 140 5.59 10.28 -12.09
N ARG A 141 6.34 9.98 -13.16
CA ARG A 141 6.58 10.89 -14.28
C ARG A 141 6.25 10.15 -15.56
N ARG A 142 5.05 10.33 -16.09
CA ARG A 142 4.75 9.83 -17.44
C ARG A 142 5.37 10.75 -18.49
N PRO A 143 5.98 10.19 -19.56
CA PRO A 143 6.36 10.98 -20.72
C PRO A 143 5.10 11.64 -21.32
N GLU A 144 5.23 12.89 -21.78
CA GLU A 144 4.15 13.58 -22.46
C GLU A 144 3.73 12.79 -23.72
N ALA A 145 2.42 12.81 -24.03
CA ALA A 145 1.89 12.17 -25.22
C ALA A 145 2.54 12.82 -26.46
N GLY A 146 3.46 12.09 -27.10
CA GLY A 146 4.25 12.57 -28.25
C GLY A 146 5.71 12.11 -28.29
N ALA A 147 6.22 11.45 -27.25
CA ALA A 147 7.61 10.98 -27.19
C ALA A 147 7.84 9.52 -27.69
N ARG A 148 7.12 9.08 -28.72
CA ARG A 148 7.38 7.81 -29.42
C ARG A 148 7.44 8.01 -30.92
#